data_AF-A0AAD9ZAJ7-F1
#
_entry.id   AF-A0AAD9ZAJ7-F1
#
_cell.length_a   1.000
_cell.length_b   1.000
_cell.length_c   1.000
_cell.angle_alpha   90.00
_cell.angle_beta   90.00
_cell.angle_gamma   90.00
#
_symmetry.space_group_name_H-M   'P 1'
#
loop_
_entity.id
_entity.type
_entity.pdbx_description
1 polymer ?
#
loop_
_entity_poly.entity_id
_entity_poly.type
_entity_poly.pdbx_seq_one_letter_code
_entity_poly.pdbx_strand_id
1 'polypeptide(L)'
;MEVDAPYLHELDRVDDATANLILQLHNRDVEELLHASKGKGRDDEPSDADLAIVTYQKELQERNTVLADQRLARSLTQAIISDAALLRESLAEENAATEDRALAHRLAGTNAPSAAPEQRTAGCTLDDEFLARLTALYVSGRNDESDTSENMTDANSPAAAESSARAASRQETSTALCLRAALEDLPL
;
A
#
# COMPACT_ATOMS: atom_id res chain seq x y z
N MET A 1 -17.14 -9.26 -19.63
CA MET A 1 -16.22 -10.39 -19.81
C MET A 1 -14.87 -9.87 -19.34
N GLU A 2 -14.62 -10.03 -18.05
CA GLU A 2 -13.42 -9.53 -17.38
C GLU A 2 -12.33 -10.57 -17.69
N VAL A 3 -11.47 -10.23 -18.64
CA VAL A 3 -10.31 -11.07 -18.98
C VAL A 3 -9.28 -10.74 -17.90
N ASP A 4 -9.38 -11.44 -16.78
CA ASP A 4 -8.38 -11.39 -15.73
C ASP A 4 -7.08 -11.93 -16.36
N ALA A 5 -6.20 -11.04 -16.81
CA ALA A 5 -4.99 -11.38 -17.55
C ALA A 5 -3.97 -11.99 -16.56
N PRO A 6 -3.87 -13.33 -16.45
CA PRO A 6 -3.23 -13.99 -15.32
C PRO A 6 -1.70 -13.83 -15.32
N TYR A 7 -1.12 -13.39 -16.44
CA TYR A 7 0.31 -13.49 -16.71
C TYR A 7 1.14 -12.31 -16.22
N LEU A 8 0.54 -11.25 -15.70
CA LEU A 8 1.27 -10.05 -15.29
C LEU A 8 1.02 -9.65 -13.84
N HIS A 9 0.28 -10.47 -13.07
CA HIS A 9 0.28 -10.43 -11.61
C HIS A 9 1.59 -10.97 -11.00
N GLU A 10 2.41 -11.62 -11.84
CA GLU A 10 3.75 -12.10 -11.49
C GLU A 10 4.76 -10.97 -11.26
N LEU A 11 4.50 -9.74 -11.75
CA LEU A 11 5.36 -8.59 -11.52
C LEU A 11 5.43 -8.19 -10.04
N ASP A 12 4.40 -8.50 -9.26
CA ASP A 12 4.37 -8.21 -7.81
C ASP A 12 5.27 -9.15 -7.00
N ARG A 13 5.69 -10.29 -7.59
CA ARG A 13 6.48 -11.33 -6.93
C ARG A 13 7.98 -11.22 -7.19
N VAL A 14 8.37 -10.39 -8.16
CA VAL A 14 9.78 -10.14 -8.51
C VAL A 14 10.26 -8.83 -7.89
N ASP A 15 11.59 -8.65 -7.79
CA ASP A 15 12.15 -7.41 -7.29
C ASP A 15 11.87 -6.22 -8.22
N ASP A 16 11.96 -5.01 -7.68
CA ASP A 16 11.60 -3.79 -8.40
C ASP A 16 12.42 -3.57 -9.68
N ALA A 17 13.69 -3.97 -9.71
CA ALA A 17 14.54 -3.80 -10.89
C ALA A 17 14.13 -4.79 -11.99
N THR A 18 13.88 -6.04 -11.62
CA THR A 18 13.37 -7.07 -12.54
C THR A 18 11.99 -6.70 -13.07
N ALA A 19 11.07 -6.25 -12.22
CA ALA A 19 9.75 -5.79 -12.65
C ALA A 19 9.81 -4.63 -13.64
N ASN A 20 10.73 -3.67 -13.41
CA ASN A 20 10.96 -2.56 -14.33
C ASN A 20 11.47 -3.07 -15.69
N LEU A 21 12.45 -3.97 -15.67
CA LEU A 21 13.02 -4.53 -16.88
C LEU A 21 11.96 -5.25 -17.72
N ILE A 22 11.12 -6.09 -17.09
CA ILE A 22 10.04 -6.80 -17.79
C ILE A 22 9.08 -5.81 -18.45
N LEU A 23 8.65 -4.77 -17.73
CA LEU A 23 7.79 -3.73 -18.32
C LEU A 23 8.48 -3.01 -19.48
N GLN A 24 9.77 -2.69 -19.38
CA GLN A 24 10.52 -2.04 -20.47
C GLN A 24 10.59 -2.92 -21.72
N LEU A 25 10.79 -4.23 -21.54
CA LEU A 25 10.79 -5.18 -22.66
C LEU A 25 9.43 -5.22 -23.34
N HIS A 26 8.34 -5.37 -22.57
CA HIS A 26 7.00 -5.39 -23.15
C HIS A 26 6.61 -4.09 -23.84
N ASN A 27 7.03 -2.93 -23.32
CA ASN A 27 6.79 -1.65 -24.00
C ASN A 27 7.52 -1.60 -25.35
N ARG A 28 8.77 -2.08 -25.42
CA ARG A 28 9.50 -2.17 -26.69
C ARG A 28 8.80 -3.10 -27.69
N ASP A 29 8.34 -4.26 -27.24
CA ASP A 29 7.63 -5.20 -28.10
C ASP A 29 6.36 -4.58 -28.68
N VAL A 30 5.60 -3.83 -27.87
CA VAL A 30 4.41 -3.08 -28.32
C VAL A 30 4.78 -2.02 -29.34
N GLU A 31 5.85 -1.25 -29.11
CA GLU A 31 6.34 -0.26 -30.06
C GLU A 31 6.71 -0.90 -31.41
N GLU A 32 7.42 -2.04 -31.38
CA GLU A 32 7.78 -2.80 -32.58
C GLU A 32 6.53 -3.30 -33.34
N LEU A 33 5.52 -3.80 -32.62
CA LEU A 33 4.25 -4.24 -33.20
C LEU A 33 3.47 -3.09 -33.85
N LEU A 34 3.40 -1.93 -33.18
CA LEU A 34 2.78 -0.71 -33.72
C LEU A 34 3.51 -0.21 -34.97
N HIS A 35 4.83 -0.28 -34.99
CA HIS A 35 5.62 0.06 -36.17
C HIS A 35 5.40 -0.91 -37.32
N ALA A 36 5.25 -2.20 -37.03
CA ALA A 36 5.03 -3.24 -38.04
C ALA A 36 3.59 -3.29 -38.59
N SER A 37 2.59 -2.81 -37.84
CA SER A 37 1.18 -2.76 -38.26
C SER A 37 0.86 -1.55 -39.14
N LYS A 38 1.68 -0.48 -39.05
CA LYS A 38 1.53 0.77 -39.82
C LYS A 38 1.66 0.51 -41.33
N GLY A 39 0.51 0.34 -42.00
CA GLY A 39 0.42 0.16 -43.47
C GLY A 39 -0.20 -1.17 -43.94
N LYS A 40 -0.72 -2.02 -43.03
CA LYS A 40 -1.37 -3.30 -43.38
C LYS A 40 -2.91 -3.30 -43.39
N GLY A 41 -3.56 -2.17 -43.06
CA GLY A 41 -5.01 -2.07 -42.93
C GLY A 41 -5.69 -1.19 -44.00
N ARG A 42 -7.01 -1.34 -44.16
CA ARG A 42 -7.86 -0.36 -44.85
C ARG A 42 -8.05 0.84 -43.92
N ASP A 43 -7.91 2.06 -44.43
CA ASP A 43 -7.88 3.30 -43.64
C ASP A 43 -9.16 3.57 -42.81
N ASP A 44 -10.26 2.85 -43.06
CA ASP A 44 -11.58 3.17 -42.48
C ASP A 44 -11.91 2.46 -41.16
N GLU A 45 -11.17 1.40 -40.74
CA GLU A 45 -11.45 0.69 -39.48
C GLU A 45 -10.20 0.01 -38.89
N PRO A 46 -9.90 0.21 -37.58
CA PRO A 46 -8.78 -0.49 -36.93
C PRO A 46 -9.04 -1.99 -36.92
N SER A 47 -8.02 -2.79 -37.22
CA SER A 47 -8.13 -4.24 -37.11
C SER A 47 -8.28 -4.67 -35.65
N ASP A 48 -8.93 -5.80 -35.39
CA ASP A 48 -8.92 -6.44 -34.06
C ASP A 48 -7.49 -6.55 -33.48
N ALA A 49 -6.49 -6.76 -34.34
CA ALA A 49 -5.08 -6.77 -33.95
C ALA A 49 -4.60 -5.41 -33.44
N ASP A 50 -4.98 -4.31 -34.10
CA ASP A 50 -4.64 -2.95 -33.66
C ASP A 50 -5.33 -2.62 -32.33
N LEU A 51 -6.59 -3.01 -32.18
CA LEU A 51 -7.33 -2.83 -30.93
C LEU A 51 -6.71 -3.63 -29.78
N ALA A 52 -6.26 -4.86 -30.04
CA ALA A 52 -5.57 -5.68 -29.05
C ALA A 52 -4.24 -5.04 -28.60
N ILE A 53 -3.46 -4.49 -29.53
CA ILE A 53 -2.19 -3.82 -29.21
C ILE A 53 -2.43 -2.57 -28.35
N VAL A 54 -3.40 -1.73 -28.71
CA VAL A 54 -3.77 -0.54 -27.93
C VAL A 54 -4.26 -0.91 -26.53
N THR A 55 -5.08 -1.95 -26.44
CA THR A 55 -5.58 -2.45 -25.15
C THR A 55 -4.42 -2.93 -24.27
N TYR A 56 -3.51 -3.72 -24.84
CA TYR A 56 -2.34 -4.22 -24.12
C TYR A 56 -1.38 -3.09 -23.69
N GLN A 57 -1.20 -2.06 -24.52
CA GLN A 57 -0.43 -0.87 -24.14
C GLN A 57 -1.04 -0.17 -22.92
N LYS A 58 -2.36 -0.04 -22.87
CA LYS A 58 -3.07 0.54 -21.72
C LYS A 58 -2.84 -0.27 -20.45
N GLU A 59 -2.93 -1.61 -20.54
CA GLU A 59 -2.64 -2.48 -19.40
C GLU A 59 -1.20 -2.34 -18.89
N LEU A 60 -0.21 -2.18 -19.78
CA LEU A 60 1.17 -1.95 -19.39
C LEU A 60 1.34 -0.61 -18.65
N GLN A 61 0.63 0.43 -19.08
CA GLN A 61 0.62 1.72 -18.39
C GLN A 61 0.00 1.61 -16.99
N GLU A 62 -1.14 0.94 -16.86
CA GLU A 62 -1.79 0.69 -15.57
C GLU A 62 -0.84 -0.08 -14.63
N ARG A 63 -0.16 -1.12 -15.12
CA ARG A 63 0.83 -1.86 -14.30
C ARG A 63 2.03 -1.03 -13.89
N ASN A 64 2.51 -0.13 -14.75
CA ASN A 64 3.58 0.79 -14.38
C ASN A 64 3.16 1.69 -13.21
N THR A 65 1.91 2.19 -13.21
CA THR A 65 1.39 2.98 -12.09
C THR A 65 1.33 2.18 -10.79
N VAL A 66 0.81 0.95 -10.84
CA VAL A 66 0.72 0.07 -9.66
C VAL A 66 2.12 -0.22 -9.08
N LEU A 67 3.10 -0.54 -9.93
CA LEU A 67 4.48 -0.77 -9.45
C LEU A 67 5.13 0.49 -8.89
N ALA A 68 4.85 1.66 -9.46
CA ALA A 68 5.33 2.92 -8.93
C ALA A 68 4.75 3.20 -7.53
N ASP A 69 3.46 2.95 -7.33
CA ASP A 69 2.79 3.09 -6.04
C ASP A 69 3.34 2.10 -5.01
N GLN A 70 3.59 0.85 -5.42
CA GLN A 70 4.22 -0.14 -4.55
C GLN A 70 5.61 0.30 -4.11
N ARG A 71 6.46 0.77 -5.04
CA ARG A 71 7.80 1.29 -4.71
C ARG A 71 7.74 2.45 -3.74
N LEU A 72 6.80 3.37 -3.94
CA LEU A 72 6.56 4.49 -3.02
C LEU A 72 6.15 3.96 -1.64
N ALA A 73 5.19 3.05 -1.56
CA ALA A 73 4.75 2.49 -0.29
C ALA A 73 5.89 1.77 0.46
N ARG A 74 6.76 1.06 -0.27
CA ARG A 74 7.97 0.43 0.31
C ARG A 74 8.95 1.47 0.85
N SER A 75 9.25 2.52 0.09
CA SER A 75 10.19 3.55 0.52
C SER A 75 9.66 4.34 1.72
N LEU A 76 8.36 4.67 1.72
CA LEU A 76 7.69 5.30 2.84
C LEU A 76 7.76 4.42 4.09
N THR A 77 7.49 3.12 3.94
CA THR A 77 7.58 2.17 5.04
C THR A 77 8.99 2.09 5.60
N GLN A 78 10.01 2.04 4.75
CA GLN A 78 11.41 2.03 5.17
C GLN A 78 11.77 3.29 5.96
N ALA A 79 11.33 4.47 5.50
CA ALA A 79 11.54 5.73 6.20
C ALA A 79 10.83 5.76 7.57
N ILE A 80 9.59 5.27 7.65
CA ILE A 80 8.86 5.16 8.91
C ILE A 80 9.62 4.26 9.88
N ILE A 81 10.09 3.10 9.43
CA ILE A 81 10.81 2.15 10.27
C ILE A 81 12.15 2.73 10.73
N SER A 82 12.91 3.40 9.85
CA SER A 82 14.19 4.01 10.21
C SER A 82 14.02 5.12 11.24
N ASP A 83 12.99 5.95 11.08
CA ASP A 83 12.81 7.16 11.87
C ASP A 83 12.00 6.91 13.16
N ALA A 84 11.38 5.74 13.29
CA ALA A 84 10.51 5.40 14.42
C ALA A 84 11.21 5.51 15.79
N ALA A 85 12.52 5.24 15.88
CA ALA A 85 13.26 5.40 17.13
C ALA A 85 13.42 6.88 17.51
N LEU A 86 13.79 7.72 16.54
CA LEU A 86 13.97 9.16 16.72
C LEU A 86 12.65 9.85 17.08
N LEU A 87 11.55 9.45 16.42
CA LEU A 87 10.22 9.98 16.72
C LEU A 87 9.77 9.62 18.14
N ARG A 88 10.06 8.40 18.61
CA ARG A 88 9.74 7.99 19.98
C ARG A 88 10.55 8.76 21.02
N GLU A 89 11.84 8.99 20.76
CA GLU A 89 12.69 9.79 21.63
C GLU A 89 12.19 11.24 21.71
N SER A 90 11.94 11.87 20.56
CA SER A 90 11.41 13.24 20.51
C SER A 90 10.07 13.37 21.25
N LEU A 91 9.19 12.37 21.14
CA LEU A 91 7.91 12.36 21.85
C LEU A 91 8.08 12.19 23.36
N ALA A 92 9.06 11.39 23.79
CA ALA A 92 9.40 11.26 25.22
C ALA A 92 9.94 12.59 25.79
N GLU A 93 10.82 13.27 25.05
CA GLU A 93 11.35 14.58 25.43
C GLU A 93 10.24 15.64 25.52
N GLU A 94 9.32 15.67 24.55
CA GLU A 94 8.19 16.59 24.56
C GLU A 94 7.26 16.36 25.76
N ASN A 95 6.97 15.09 26.08
CA ASN A 95 6.17 14.74 27.25
C ASN A 95 6.86 15.20 28.55
N ALA A 96 8.16 14.94 28.70
CA ALA A 96 8.93 15.39 29.85
C ALA A 96 8.91 16.93 29.99
N ALA A 97 9.15 17.66 28.90
CA ALA A 97 9.09 19.12 28.90
C ALA A 97 7.69 19.66 29.25
N THR A 98 6.64 18.96 28.84
CA THR A 98 5.24 19.30 29.15
C THR A 98 4.94 19.07 30.64
N GLU A 99 5.38 17.94 31.20
CA GLU A 99 5.25 17.64 32.62
C GLU A 99 6.03 18.62 33.50
N ASP A 100 7.26 18.97 33.10
CA ASP A 100 8.09 19.95 33.78
C ASP A 100 7.43 21.32 33.81
N ARG A 101 6.88 21.76 32.68
CA ARG A 101 6.13 23.02 32.59
C ARG A 101 4.91 23.00 33.52
N ALA A 102 4.15 21.90 33.51
CA ALA A 102 2.98 21.75 34.39
C ALA A 102 3.37 21.76 35.87
N LEU A 103 4.49 21.13 36.23
CA LEU A 103 5.03 21.14 37.58
C LEU A 103 5.48 22.55 38.00
N ALA A 104 6.20 23.27 37.16
CA ALA A 104 6.66 24.64 37.42
C ALA A 104 5.47 25.59 37.70
N HIS A 105 4.39 25.49 36.91
CA HIS A 105 3.18 26.26 37.15
C HIS A 105 2.53 25.94 38.51
N ARG A 106 2.41 24.66 38.87
CA ARG A 106 1.88 24.24 40.17
C ARG A 106 2.71 24.77 41.33
N LEU A 107 4.04 24.76 41.22
CA LEU A 107 4.94 25.30 42.24
C LEU A 107 4.86 26.83 42.34
N ALA A 108 4.64 27.52 41.22
CA ALA A 108 4.48 28.97 41.19
C ALA A 108 3.11 29.47 41.70
N GLY A 109 2.19 28.57 42.05
CA GLY A 109 0.82 28.92 42.45
C GLY A 109 -0.02 29.49 41.30
N THR A 110 0.45 29.36 40.07
CA THR A 110 -0.27 29.78 38.86
C THR A 110 -0.98 28.57 38.26
N ASN A 111 -2.24 28.70 37.89
CA ASN A 111 -2.86 27.69 37.04
C ASN A 111 -2.14 27.71 35.69
N ALA A 112 -1.63 26.55 35.26
CA ALA A 112 -1.09 26.41 33.92
C ALA A 112 -2.19 26.85 32.93
N PRO A 113 -1.89 27.69 31.91
CA PRO A 113 -2.82 27.86 30.82
C PRO A 113 -3.10 26.46 30.27
N SER A 114 -4.38 26.07 30.21
CA SER A 114 -4.79 24.83 29.56
C SER A 114 -4.13 24.84 28.19
N ALA A 115 -3.15 23.96 27.99
CA ALA A 115 -2.57 23.79 26.67
C ALA A 115 -3.75 23.62 25.70
N ALA A 116 -3.69 24.37 24.59
CA ALA A 116 -4.66 24.29 23.51
C ALA A 116 -4.87 22.82 23.09
N PRO A 117 -6.00 22.50 22.44
CA PRO A 117 -6.65 21.21 22.56
C PRO A 117 -5.67 20.09 22.26
N GLU A 118 -5.78 19.08 23.10
CA GLU A 118 -5.16 17.78 23.02
C GLU A 118 -5.00 17.30 21.56
N GLN A 119 -3.89 17.66 20.93
CA GLN A 119 -3.20 16.77 20.02
C GLN A 119 -2.34 15.81 20.86
N ARG A 120 -2.91 15.31 21.96
CA ARG A 120 -2.57 13.96 22.38
C ARG A 120 -2.95 13.14 21.16
N THR A 121 -1.96 12.59 20.46
CA THR A 121 -2.13 11.50 19.53
C THR A 121 -2.60 10.27 20.32
N ALA A 122 -3.78 10.39 20.93
CA ALA A 122 -4.47 9.35 21.65
C ALA A 122 -4.94 8.35 20.61
N GLY A 123 -4.06 7.43 20.22
CA GLY A 123 -4.41 6.25 19.45
C GLY A 123 -3.48 5.85 18.32
N CYS A 124 -2.42 6.60 18.01
CA CYS A 124 -1.48 6.21 16.96
C CYS A 124 -0.03 6.31 17.47
N THR A 125 0.26 5.60 18.55
CA THR A 125 1.64 5.33 18.93
C THR A 125 2.28 4.45 17.84
N LEU A 126 3.53 4.73 17.48
CA LEU A 126 4.33 3.88 16.58
C LEU A 126 4.71 2.61 17.33
N ASP A 127 3.71 1.78 17.61
CA ASP A 127 3.87 0.56 18.37
C ASP A 127 4.66 -0.47 17.55
N ASP A 128 5.42 -1.30 18.25
CA ASP A 128 6.23 -2.34 17.62
C ASP A 128 5.36 -3.30 16.78
N GLU A 129 4.10 -3.51 17.15
CA GLU A 129 3.15 -4.29 16.34
C GLU A 129 2.83 -3.62 14.99
N PHE A 130 2.63 -2.30 14.98
CA PHE A 130 2.37 -1.56 13.76
C PHE A 130 3.59 -1.58 12.83
N LEU A 131 4.79 -1.35 13.39
CA LEU A 131 6.05 -1.44 12.65
C LEU A 131 6.30 -2.85 12.12
N ALA A 132 5.97 -3.89 12.90
CA ALA A 132 6.06 -5.28 12.46
C ALA A 132 5.10 -5.58 11.30
N ARG A 133 3.85 -5.10 11.36
CA ARG A 133 2.87 -5.24 10.27
C ARG A 133 3.35 -4.52 9.00
N LEU A 134 3.85 -3.30 9.12
CA LEU A 134 4.42 -2.55 8.00
C LEU A 134 5.59 -3.30 7.35
N THR A 135 6.50 -3.82 8.17
CA THR A 135 7.64 -4.62 7.71
C THR A 135 7.16 -5.86 6.96
N ALA A 136 6.20 -6.59 7.51
CA ALA A 136 5.66 -7.80 6.88
C ALA A 136 4.97 -7.53 5.54
N LEU A 137 4.25 -6.41 5.41
CA LEU A 137 3.51 -6.08 4.19
C LEU A 137 4.38 -5.52 3.07
N TYR A 138 5.38 -4.69 3.39
CA TYR A 138 6.09 -3.89 2.39
C TYR A 138 7.60 -4.15 2.33
N VAL A 139 8.22 -4.73 3.35
CA VAL A 139 9.68 -4.94 3.40
C VAL A 139 10.06 -6.40 3.14
N SER A 140 9.37 -7.34 3.79
CA SER A 140 9.74 -8.76 3.70
C SER A 140 9.42 -9.41 2.34
N GLY A 141 8.73 -8.70 1.44
CA GLY A 141 8.18 -9.27 0.22
C GLY A 141 7.13 -10.33 0.53
N ARG A 142 6.15 -10.50 -0.36
CA ARG A 142 5.26 -11.67 -0.28
C ARG A 142 6.02 -12.90 -0.78
N ASN A 143 7.08 -13.26 -0.08
CA ASN A 143 7.81 -14.51 -0.30
C ASN A 143 6.97 -15.63 0.31
N ASP A 144 5.94 -16.05 -0.42
CA ASP A 144 5.31 -17.36 -0.22
C ASP A 144 6.31 -18.44 -0.67
N GLU A 145 7.40 -18.60 0.07
CA GLU A 145 8.30 -19.74 0.03
C GLU A 145 8.16 -20.46 1.38
N SER A 146 6.97 -21.01 1.62
CA SER A 146 6.85 -22.15 2.51
C SER A 146 7.14 -23.41 1.72
N ASP A 147 8.43 -23.64 1.48
CA ASP A 147 8.97 -24.93 1.10
C ASP A 147 8.93 -25.84 2.35
N THR A 148 7.72 -26.11 2.85
CA THR A 148 7.48 -27.17 3.85
C THR A 148 7.20 -28.45 3.09
N SER A 149 8.26 -29.21 2.86
CA SER A 149 8.20 -30.63 2.56
C SER A 149 7.46 -31.36 3.70
N GLU A 150 6.13 -31.46 3.59
CA GLU A 150 5.32 -32.31 4.47
C GLU A 150 4.40 -33.20 3.64
N ASN A 151 4.92 -34.41 3.40
CA ASN A 151 4.26 -35.70 3.58
C ASN A 151 2.81 -35.85 3.11
N MET A 152 2.61 -36.77 2.16
CA MET A 152 1.28 -37.29 1.81
C MET A 152 0.55 -37.82 3.05
N THR A 153 -0.62 -37.25 3.34
CA THR A 153 -1.73 -38.02 3.91
C THR A 153 -3.03 -37.65 3.22
N ASP A 154 -3.68 -38.71 2.75
CA ASP A 154 -4.93 -38.78 2.03
C ASP A 154 -6.15 -38.20 2.77
N ALA A 155 -7.14 -37.88 1.94
CA ALA A 155 -8.58 -37.95 2.20
C ALA A 155 -9.29 -36.80 2.95
N ASN A 156 -10.08 -36.08 2.14
CA ASN A 156 -11.50 -35.79 2.34
C ASN A 156 -11.88 -34.67 3.32
N SER A 157 -12.11 -33.46 2.77
CA SER A 157 -13.16 -32.57 3.28
C SER A 157 -13.69 -31.65 2.16
N PRO A 158 -15.03 -31.51 2.02
CA PRO A 158 -15.64 -30.88 0.85
C PRO A 158 -15.57 -29.35 0.90
N ALA A 159 -15.55 -28.76 -0.30
CA ALA A 159 -15.63 -27.35 -0.60
C ALA A 159 -16.62 -26.59 0.30
N ALA A 160 -16.08 -25.81 1.24
CA ALA A 160 -16.84 -24.80 1.97
C ALA A 160 -16.83 -23.51 1.13
N ALA A 161 -17.95 -23.25 0.47
CA ALA A 161 -18.24 -21.97 -0.16
C ALA A 161 -18.10 -20.85 0.89
N GLU A 162 -17.24 -19.87 0.62
CA GLU A 162 -17.08 -18.70 1.50
C GLU A 162 -18.38 -17.88 1.48
N SER A 163 -19.15 -18.00 2.55
CA SER A 163 -20.40 -17.29 2.76
C SER A 163 -20.18 -15.80 3.01
N SER A 164 -21.12 -14.99 2.52
CA SER A 164 -21.25 -13.52 2.56
C SER A 164 -21.22 -12.86 3.95
N ALA A 165 -21.00 -13.63 5.02
CA ALA A 165 -21.02 -13.18 6.40
C ALA A 165 -19.74 -12.43 6.83
N ARG A 166 -18.59 -12.68 6.17
CA ARG A 166 -17.32 -12.01 6.51
C ARG A 166 -17.28 -10.54 6.07
N ALA A 167 -18.07 -10.15 5.07
CA ALA A 167 -18.18 -8.75 4.64
C ALA A 167 -18.94 -7.88 5.66
N ALA A 168 -19.94 -8.45 6.35
CA ALA A 168 -20.78 -7.72 7.31
C ALA A 168 -20.13 -7.54 8.70
N SER A 169 -19.06 -8.27 9.00
CA SER A 169 -18.34 -8.17 10.28
C SER A 169 -17.18 -7.17 10.27
N ARG A 170 -17.05 -6.34 9.23
CA ARG A 170 -16.11 -5.22 9.26
C ARG A 170 -16.62 -4.18 10.27
N GLN A 171 -16.25 -4.38 11.53
CA GLN A 171 -16.22 -3.29 12.49
C GLN A 171 -15.34 -2.21 11.87
N GLU A 172 -15.90 -1.02 11.69
CA GLU A 172 -15.17 0.12 11.19
C GLU A 172 -13.95 0.31 12.10
N THR A 173 -12.78 -0.05 11.58
CA THR A 173 -11.54 0.26 12.28
C THR A 173 -11.49 1.77 12.43
N SER A 174 -11.13 2.23 13.62
CA SER A 174 -11.05 3.64 14.02
C SER A 174 -10.36 4.57 13.01
N THR A 175 -9.58 4.01 12.09
CA THR A 175 -8.97 4.69 10.94
C THR A 175 -9.98 5.28 9.96
N ALA A 176 -11.14 4.64 9.72
CA ALA A 176 -12.17 5.12 8.78
C ALA A 176 -12.97 6.32 9.33
N LEU A 177 -13.18 6.38 10.65
CA LEU A 177 -13.83 7.50 11.33
C LEU A 177 -12.97 8.77 11.31
N CYS A 178 -11.64 8.63 11.34
CA CYS A 178 -10.72 9.76 11.39
C CYS A 178 -10.62 10.51 10.04
N LEU A 179 -10.69 9.80 8.91
CA LEU A 179 -10.64 10.39 7.56
C LEU A 179 -11.88 11.21 7.22
N ARG A 180 -13.06 10.84 7.76
CA ARG A 180 -14.31 11.54 7.49
C ARG A 180 -14.41 12.88 8.21
N ALA A 181 -13.88 12.96 9.45
CA ALA A 181 -13.85 14.19 10.23
C ALA A 181 -12.91 15.25 9.62
N ALA A 182 -11.81 14.84 8.99
CA ALA A 182 -10.82 15.76 8.41
C ALA A 182 -11.28 16.48 7.13
N LEU A 183 -12.36 16.02 6.48
CA LEU A 183 -12.89 16.61 5.24
C LEU A 183 -14.08 17.57 5.45
N GLU A 184 -14.65 17.63 6.66
CA GLU A 184 -15.78 18.52 6.97
C GLU A 184 -15.36 19.90 7.54
N ASP A 185 -14.07 20.10 7.84
CA ASP A 185 -13.55 21.34 8.46
C ASP A 185 -12.82 22.29 7.48
N LEU A 186 -13.08 22.20 6.17
CA LEU A 186 -12.63 23.24 5.22
C LEU A 186 -13.66 24.38 5.16
N PRO A 187 -13.34 25.60 5.64
CA PRO A 187 -14.21 26.75 5.42
C PRO A 187 -14.19 27.15 3.93
N LEU A 188 -15.38 27.47 3.41
CA LEU A 188 -15.59 28.09 2.08
C LEU A 188 -14.86 29.43 1.93
#